data_AF-A0A6A8QE33-F1
#
_entry.id   AF-A0A6A8QE33-F1
#
_cell.length_a   1.000
_cell.length_b   1.000
_cell.length_c   1.000
_cell.angle_alpha   90.00
_cell.angle_beta   90.00
_cell.angle_gamma   90.00
#
_symmetry.space_group_name_H-M   'P 1'
#
loop_
_entity.id
_entity.type
_entity.pdbx_description
1 polymer ?
#
loop_
_entity_poly.entity_id
_entity_poly.type
_entity_poly.pdbx_seq_one_letter_code
_entity_poly.pdbx_strand_id
1 'polypeptide(L)'
;MARPKNKKELVDLSNKNYTKLLDYVEALSDEEKEAKFPEGYLNRNIRDVLAHLHHWHLMMLEWYEVGMKGDDPDMPAKGYTWKSVPDLNREIWKMYKDTDLNKVQKMLHESFEKVQSIIKKHSNEELFEKKRYHWTGSTSLGAYLISATSSHYDWALKLIKKCQKALA
;
A
#
# COMPACT_ATOMS: atom_id res chain seq x y z
N MET A 1 -12.00 -8.93 -4.52
CA MET A 1 -11.34 -10.25 -4.48
C MET A 1 -11.46 -10.83 -3.08
N ALA A 2 -11.44 -12.15 -2.94
CA ALA A 2 -11.39 -12.78 -1.62
C ALA A 2 -10.11 -12.38 -0.89
N ARG A 3 -10.21 -12.13 0.43
CA ARG A 3 -9.05 -11.81 1.26
C ARG A 3 -8.23 -13.08 1.52
N PRO A 4 -6.88 -13.02 1.51
CA PRO A 4 -6.03 -14.14 1.87
C PRO A 4 -6.34 -14.69 3.25
N LYS A 5 -6.31 -16.02 3.40
CA LYS A 5 -6.60 -16.72 4.65
C LYS A 5 -5.40 -17.42 5.27
N ASN A 6 -4.29 -17.47 4.54
CA ASN A 6 -3.03 -18.10 4.97
C ASN A 6 -1.82 -17.43 4.29
N LYS A 7 -0.62 -17.77 4.75
CA LYS A 7 0.65 -17.21 4.25
C LYS A 7 0.78 -17.36 2.75
N LYS A 8 0.47 -18.55 2.22
CA LYS A 8 0.61 -18.85 0.79
C LYS A 8 -0.27 -17.92 -0.05
N GLU A 9 -1.54 -17.81 0.30
CA GLU A 9 -2.48 -16.91 -0.38
C GLU A 9 -2.06 -15.43 -0.27
N LEU A 10 -1.50 -15.01 0.87
CA LEU A 10 -1.04 -13.63 1.05
C LEU A 10 0.16 -13.33 0.15
N VAL A 11 1.17 -14.21 0.13
CA VAL A 11 2.32 -14.08 -0.77
C VAL A 11 1.84 -14.06 -2.22
N ASP A 12 1.08 -15.07 -2.65
CA ASP A 12 0.65 -15.21 -4.04
C ASP A 12 -0.18 -14.00 -4.49
N LEU A 13 -1.18 -13.60 -3.71
CA LEU A 13 -2.08 -12.50 -4.10
C LEU A 13 -1.39 -11.14 -4.04
N SER A 14 -0.50 -10.93 -3.06
CA SER A 14 0.29 -9.70 -2.98
C SER A 14 1.18 -9.53 -4.20
N ASN A 15 1.94 -10.56 -4.57
CA ASN A 15 2.83 -10.52 -5.75
C ASN A 15 2.00 -10.36 -7.02
N LYS A 16 0.95 -11.16 -7.21
CA LYS A 16 0.08 -11.09 -8.37
C LYS A 16 -0.54 -9.71 -8.58
N ASN A 17 -1.06 -9.09 -7.53
CA ASN A 17 -1.72 -7.79 -7.66
C ASN A 17 -0.71 -6.65 -7.86
N TYR A 18 0.47 -6.75 -7.25
CA TYR A 18 1.57 -5.82 -7.48
C TYR A 18 2.04 -5.86 -8.95
N THR A 19 2.37 -7.04 -9.46
CA THR A 19 2.78 -7.25 -10.86
C THR A 19 1.68 -6.76 -11.81
N LYS A 20 0.43 -7.15 -11.58
CA LYS A 20 -0.70 -6.70 -12.41
C LYS A 20 -0.87 -5.18 -12.43
N LEU A 21 -0.58 -4.50 -11.32
CA LEU A 21 -0.60 -3.05 -11.24
C LEU A 21 0.52 -2.43 -12.09
N LEU A 22 1.76 -2.90 -11.92
CA LEU A 22 2.90 -2.38 -12.65
C LEU A 22 2.82 -2.68 -14.15
N ASP A 23 2.51 -3.91 -14.54
CA ASP A 23 2.33 -4.29 -15.96
C ASP A 23 1.31 -3.39 -16.65
N TYR A 24 0.21 -3.06 -15.95
CA TYR A 24 -0.81 -2.17 -16.48
C TYR A 24 -0.29 -0.74 -16.65
N VAL A 25 0.48 -0.21 -15.68
CA VAL A 25 1.07 1.12 -15.78
C VAL A 25 2.15 1.19 -16.87
N GLU A 26 2.98 0.15 -16.99
CA GLU A 26 4.06 0.09 -17.97
C GLU A 26 3.55 0.04 -19.41
N ALA A 27 2.41 -0.62 -19.64
CA ALA A 27 1.76 -0.72 -20.95
C ALA A 27 1.11 0.58 -21.45
N LEU A 28 0.98 1.61 -20.61
CA LEU A 28 0.43 2.92 -20.99
C LEU A 28 1.47 3.76 -21.73
N SER A 29 1.00 4.66 -22.60
CA SER A 29 1.85 5.69 -23.21
C SER A 29 2.35 6.69 -22.17
N ASP A 30 3.37 7.48 -22.50
CA ASP A 30 3.90 8.50 -21.58
C ASP A 30 2.85 9.59 -21.33
N GLU A 31 2.03 9.93 -22.33
CA GLU A 31 0.91 10.86 -22.18
C GLU A 31 -0.15 10.32 -21.21
N GLU A 32 -0.51 9.03 -21.33
CA GLU A 32 -1.46 8.39 -20.41
C GLU A 32 -0.93 8.31 -18.98
N LYS A 33 0.37 8.10 -18.79
CA LYS A 33 1.02 8.04 -17.47
C LYS A 33 1.00 9.40 -16.77
N GLU A 34 1.19 10.48 -17.52
CA GLU A 34 1.19 11.86 -17.03
C GLU A 34 -0.20 12.49 -16.96
N ALA A 35 -1.21 11.84 -17.53
CA ALA A 35 -2.58 12.35 -17.57
C ALA A 35 -3.13 12.62 -16.17
N LYS A 36 -3.74 13.80 -16.01
CA LYS A 36 -4.44 14.17 -14.79
C LYS A 36 -5.76 13.42 -14.71
N PHE A 37 -6.04 12.84 -13.56
CA PHE A 37 -7.34 12.27 -13.24
C PHE A 37 -8.42 13.35 -13.19
N PRO A 38 -9.71 12.98 -13.34
CA PRO A 38 -10.81 13.91 -13.17
C PRO A 38 -10.76 14.66 -11.82
N GLU A 39 -11.45 15.79 -11.73
CA GLU A 39 -11.51 16.56 -10.48
C GLU A 39 -12.18 15.76 -9.34
N GLY A 40 -11.82 16.10 -8.10
CA GLY A 40 -12.40 15.49 -6.89
C GLY A 40 -11.65 14.28 -6.34
N TYR A 41 -10.65 13.75 -7.05
CA TYR A 41 -9.77 12.71 -6.52
C TYR A 41 -8.62 13.30 -5.70
N LEU A 42 -8.26 12.62 -4.60
CA LEU A 42 -7.11 12.98 -3.77
C LEU A 42 -5.79 12.81 -4.54
N ASN A 43 -5.59 11.63 -5.11
CA ASN A 43 -4.47 11.33 -5.99
C ASN A 43 -4.81 11.83 -7.39
N ARG A 44 -3.95 12.66 -7.97
CA ARG A 44 -4.28 13.44 -9.18
C ARG A 44 -3.79 12.79 -10.46
N ASN A 45 -2.94 11.79 -10.37
CA ASN A 45 -2.42 11.00 -11.50
C ASN A 45 -1.87 9.66 -10.99
N ILE A 46 -1.29 8.86 -11.89
CA ILE A 46 -0.73 7.55 -11.56
C ILE A 46 0.38 7.66 -10.51
N ARG A 47 1.30 8.63 -10.66
CA ARG A 47 2.37 8.86 -9.70
C ARG A 47 1.83 9.03 -8.28
N ASP A 48 0.82 9.86 -8.08
CA ASP A 48 0.27 10.11 -6.75
C ASP A 48 -0.29 8.82 -6.12
N VAL A 49 -0.92 7.95 -6.92
CA VAL A 49 -1.40 6.64 -6.46
C VAL A 49 -0.23 5.73 -6.05
N LEU A 50 0.83 5.65 -6.86
CA LEU A 50 1.99 4.82 -6.56
C LEU A 50 2.77 5.33 -5.33
N ALA A 51 2.87 6.65 -5.18
CA ALA A 51 3.51 7.29 -4.03
C ALA A 51 2.71 7.03 -2.74
N HIS A 52 1.38 7.05 -2.83
CA HIS A 52 0.51 6.67 -1.73
C HIS A 52 0.76 5.22 -1.28
N LEU A 53 0.82 4.26 -2.22
CA LEU A 53 1.15 2.87 -1.89
C LEU A 53 2.51 2.76 -1.18
N HIS A 54 3.53 3.43 -1.72
CA HIS A 54 4.87 3.45 -1.14
C HIS A 54 4.85 3.95 0.31
N HIS A 55 4.17 5.07 0.57
CA HIS A 55 4.13 5.63 1.92
C HIS A 55 3.39 4.72 2.91
N TRP A 56 2.31 4.07 2.48
CA TRP A 56 1.62 3.08 3.31
C TRP A 56 2.47 1.82 3.56
N HIS A 57 3.38 1.45 2.67
CA HIS A 57 4.40 0.45 2.99
C HIS A 57 5.35 0.95 4.08
N LEU A 58 5.85 2.20 3.99
CA LEU A 58 6.75 2.75 5.00
C LEU A 58 6.10 2.77 6.38
N MET A 59 4.84 3.21 6.48
CA MET A 59 4.11 3.15 7.74
C MET A 59 3.96 1.72 8.26
N MET A 60 3.62 0.75 7.39
CA MET A 60 3.57 -0.67 7.81
C MET A 60 4.93 -1.15 8.34
N LEU A 61 6.03 -0.82 7.65
CA LEU A 61 7.38 -1.19 8.06
C LEU A 61 7.74 -0.59 9.42
N GLU A 62 7.38 0.67 9.67
CA GLU A 62 7.59 1.34 10.95
C GLU A 62 6.75 0.71 12.08
N TRP A 63 5.45 0.47 11.84
CA TRP A 63 4.59 -0.19 12.81
C TRP A 63 5.10 -1.58 13.16
N TYR A 64 5.55 -2.32 12.15
CA TYR A 64 6.15 -3.63 12.32
C TYR A 64 7.44 -3.56 13.13
N GLU A 65 8.34 -2.61 12.84
CA GLU A 65 9.61 -2.50 13.56
C GLU A 65 9.39 -2.18 15.05
N VAL A 66 8.56 -1.17 15.35
CA VAL A 66 8.26 -0.75 16.73
C VAL A 66 7.47 -1.85 17.45
N GLY A 67 6.41 -2.35 16.82
CA GLY A 67 5.55 -3.36 17.40
C GLY A 67 6.27 -4.67 17.73
N MET A 68 7.24 -5.07 16.90
CA MET A 68 8.02 -6.29 17.16
C MET A 68 9.10 -6.12 18.24
N LYS A 69 9.45 -4.88 18.62
CA LYS A 69 10.27 -4.60 19.81
C LYS A 69 9.46 -4.68 21.11
N GLY A 70 8.13 -4.78 21.01
CA GLY A 70 7.21 -4.85 22.15
C GLY A 70 6.57 -3.51 22.51
N ASP A 71 6.87 -2.44 21.77
CA ASP A 71 6.30 -1.11 21.97
C ASP A 71 5.01 -0.92 21.17
N ASP A 72 4.26 0.14 21.50
CA ASP A 72 3.05 0.54 20.76
C ASP A 72 3.40 1.56 19.65
N PRO A 73 3.28 1.20 18.36
CA PRO A 73 3.49 2.13 17.26
C PRO A 73 2.37 3.18 17.16
N ASP A 74 2.75 4.39 16.74
CA ASP A 74 1.81 5.45 16.39
C ASP A 74 1.02 5.09 15.12
N MET A 75 -0.17 4.53 15.28
CA MET A 75 -1.01 4.04 14.18
C MET A 75 -2.29 4.87 13.99
N PRO A 76 -2.54 5.44 12.79
CA PRO A 76 -1.77 5.29 11.55
C PRO A 76 -0.47 6.10 11.50
N ALA A 77 -0.39 7.22 12.20
CA ALA A 77 0.80 8.05 12.30
C ALA A 77 0.68 8.96 13.53
N LYS A 78 1.80 9.49 14.01
CA LYS A 78 1.83 10.40 15.17
C LYS A 78 0.94 11.62 14.93
N GLY A 79 0.02 11.89 15.86
CA GLY A 79 -0.94 12.99 15.77
C GLY A 79 -2.14 12.73 14.85
N TYR A 80 -2.26 11.52 14.28
CA TYR A 80 -3.40 11.10 13.47
C TYR A 80 -4.13 9.92 14.11
N THR A 81 -5.42 9.82 13.84
CA THR A 81 -6.26 8.67 14.17
C THR A 81 -6.78 8.03 12.89
N TRP A 82 -7.34 6.83 12.98
CA TRP A 82 -8.02 6.19 11.85
C TRP A 82 -9.15 7.05 11.25
N LYS A 83 -9.77 7.94 12.04
CA LYS A 83 -10.80 8.89 11.57
C LYS A 83 -10.22 10.03 10.74
N SER A 84 -8.96 10.42 10.97
CA SER A 84 -8.26 11.50 10.27
C SER A 84 -7.33 11.00 9.17
N VAL A 85 -7.49 9.74 8.73
CA VAL A 85 -6.76 9.19 7.57
C VAL A 85 -6.94 10.04 6.30
N PRO A 86 -8.11 10.65 6.00
CA PRO A 86 -8.21 11.56 4.86
C PRO A 86 -7.27 12.77 4.95
N ASP A 87 -7.05 13.32 6.15
CA ASP A 87 -6.07 14.40 6.37
C ASP A 87 -4.64 13.89 6.19
N LEU A 88 -4.31 12.74 6.81
CA LEU A 88 -3.01 12.10 6.65
C LEU A 88 -2.68 11.86 5.17
N ASN A 89 -3.63 11.34 4.40
CA ASN A 89 -3.43 11.07 2.98
C ASN A 89 -3.24 12.37 2.16
N ARG A 90 -3.80 13.52 2.59
CA ARG A 90 -3.50 14.82 1.97
C ARG A 90 -2.07 15.25 2.25
N GLU A 91 -1.56 15.03 3.45
CA GLU A 91 -0.16 15.31 3.76
C GLU A 91 0.77 14.39 2.97
N ILE A 92 0.45 13.09 2.89
CA ILE A 92 1.19 12.12 2.06
C ILE A 92 1.24 12.60 0.61
N TRP A 93 0.10 13.01 0.04
CA TRP A 93 0.06 13.57 -1.31
C TRP A 93 1.01 14.77 -1.46
N LYS A 94 0.98 15.73 -0.51
CA LYS A 94 1.88 16.90 -0.53
C LYS A 94 3.36 16.53 -0.49
N MET A 95 3.75 15.45 0.21
CA MET A 95 5.14 14.99 0.27
C MET A 95 5.69 14.56 -1.09
N TYR A 96 4.84 13.96 -1.94
CA TYR A 96 5.27 13.33 -3.20
C TYR A 96 4.80 14.05 -4.46
N LYS A 97 3.95 15.08 -4.34
CA LYS A 97 3.33 15.77 -5.50
C LYS A 97 4.29 16.41 -6.50
N ASP A 98 5.57 16.53 -6.16
CA ASP A 98 6.62 17.07 -7.04
C ASP A 98 7.72 16.01 -7.33
N THR A 99 7.51 14.76 -6.92
CA THR A 99 8.42 13.64 -7.23
C THR A 99 8.18 13.18 -8.67
N ASP A 100 9.22 12.70 -9.34
CA ASP A 100 9.11 12.10 -10.67
C ASP A 100 8.48 10.70 -10.62
N LEU A 101 7.73 10.31 -11.66
CA LEU A 101 7.04 9.02 -11.74
C LEU A 101 8.03 7.84 -11.68
N ASN A 102 9.14 7.87 -12.43
CA ASN A 102 10.13 6.80 -12.42
C ASN A 102 10.77 6.66 -11.03
N LYS A 103 11.01 7.79 -10.35
CA LYS A 103 11.50 7.77 -8.96
C LYS A 103 10.48 7.14 -8.01
N VAL A 104 9.19 7.48 -8.14
CA VAL A 104 8.13 6.87 -7.32
C VAL A 104 8.01 5.37 -7.58
N GLN A 105 8.12 4.91 -8.83
CA GLN A 105 8.10 3.48 -9.15
C GLN A 105 9.26 2.73 -8.48
N LYS A 106 10.48 3.29 -8.48
CA LYS A 106 11.63 2.71 -7.76
C LYS A 106 11.40 2.66 -6.25
N MET A 107 10.92 3.74 -5.66
CA MET A 107 10.59 3.80 -4.22
C MET A 107 9.53 2.76 -3.85
N LEU A 108 8.47 2.64 -4.67
CA LEU A 108 7.44 1.65 -4.47
C LEU A 108 8.02 0.22 -4.55
N HIS A 109 8.88 -0.06 -5.53
CA HIS A 109 9.53 -1.36 -5.66
C HIS A 109 10.40 -1.72 -4.46
N GLU A 110 11.27 -0.82 -4.01
CA GLU A 110 12.11 -1.05 -2.83
C GLU A 110 11.26 -1.31 -1.57
N SER A 111 10.19 -0.54 -1.39
CA SER A 111 9.28 -0.74 -0.25
C SER A 111 8.47 -2.04 -0.35
N PHE A 112 8.07 -2.45 -1.56
CA PHE A 112 7.43 -3.73 -1.84
C PHE A 112 8.32 -4.89 -1.41
N GLU A 113 9.60 -4.88 -1.81
CA GLU A 113 10.55 -5.94 -1.47
C GLU A 113 10.72 -6.09 0.05
N LYS A 114 10.82 -4.96 0.77
CA LYS A 114 10.91 -4.95 2.24
C LYS A 114 9.67 -5.57 2.89
N VAL A 115 8.47 -5.20 2.42
CA VAL A 115 7.21 -5.78 2.95
C VAL A 115 7.10 -7.27 2.58
N GLN A 116 7.51 -7.66 1.36
CA GLN A 116 7.53 -9.09 0.97
C GLN A 116 8.48 -9.90 1.85
N SER A 117 9.64 -9.35 2.21
CA SER A 117 10.57 -9.99 3.13
C SER A 117 9.92 -10.26 4.50
N ILE A 118 9.14 -9.30 5.02
CA ILE A 118 8.35 -9.48 6.25
C ILE A 118 7.31 -10.59 6.09
N ILE A 119 6.58 -10.67 4.98
CA ILE A 119 5.59 -11.75 4.80
C ILE A 119 6.29 -13.11 4.73
N LYS A 120 7.43 -13.19 4.01
CA LYS A 120 8.14 -14.44 3.78
C LYS A 120 8.82 -15.00 5.04
N LYS A 121 9.31 -14.14 5.94
CA LYS A 121 10.03 -14.58 7.15
C LYS A 121 9.13 -15.20 8.24
N HIS A 122 7.84 -14.86 8.29
CA HIS A 122 6.94 -15.38 9.34
C HIS A 122 6.31 -16.72 8.96
N SER A 123 5.93 -17.51 9.95
CA SER A 123 5.08 -18.70 9.77
C SER A 123 3.64 -18.31 9.40
N ASN A 124 2.80 -19.30 9.10
CA ASN A 124 1.38 -19.06 8.87
C ASN A 124 0.67 -18.60 10.15
N GLU A 125 0.99 -19.24 11.27
CA GLU A 125 0.45 -18.95 12.60
C GLU A 125 0.85 -17.54 13.03
N GLU A 126 2.11 -17.17 12.83
CA GLU A 126 2.61 -15.82 13.12
C GLU A 126 1.87 -14.73 12.34
N LEU A 127 1.41 -15.02 11.12
CA LEU A 127 0.67 -14.06 10.31
C LEU A 127 -0.84 -14.06 10.60
N PHE A 128 -1.45 -15.20 10.91
CA PHE A 128 -2.91 -15.34 10.89
C PHE A 128 -3.54 -15.62 12.25
N GLU A 129 -2.76 -15.93 13.29
CA GLU A 129 -3.26 -15.96 14.66
C GLU A 129 -3.62 -14.55 15.13
N LYS A 130 -4.85 -14.38 15.60
CA LYS A 130 -5.33 -13.09 16.12
C LYS A 130 -4.77 -12.85 17.52
N LYS A 131 -4.57 -11.58 17.88
CA LYS A 131 -4.08 -11.16 19.21
C LYS A 131 -2.71 -11.75 19.57
N ARG A 132 -1.95 -12.25 18.59
CA ARG A 132 -0.63 -12.81 18.81
C ARG A 132 0.38 -11.74 19.22
N TYR A 133 0.35 -10.60 18.53
CA TYR A 133 1.20 -9.45 18.83
C TYR A 133 0.36 -8.34 19.46
N HIS A 134 0.81 -7.81 20.60
CA HIS A 134 0.09 -6.79 21.37
C HIS A 134 -0.33 -5.60 20.51
N TRP A 135 0.61 -5.04 19.74
CA TRP A 135 0.40 -3.88 18.86
C TRP A 135 -0.61 -4.12 17.72
N THR A 136 -0.93 -5.38 17.40
CA THR A 136 -1.96 -5.70 16.39
C THR A 136 -3.39 -5.66 16.95
N GLY A 137 -3.55 -5.40 18.25
CA GLY A 137 -4.85 -5.30 18.91
C GLY A 137 -5.65 -6.60 18.82
N SER A 138 -6.90 -6.52 18.35
CA SER A 138 -7.79 -7.69 18.26
C SER A 138 -7.62 -8.53 16.99
N THR A 139 -6.77 -8.09 16.05
CA THR A 139 -6.59 -8.74 14.74
C THR A 139 -5.26 -9.50 14.66
N SER A 140 -4.88 -9.96 13.46
CA SER A 140 -3.59 -10.60 13.19
C SER A 140 -2.67 -9.66 12.39
N LEU A 141 -1.36 -9.92 12.42
CA LEU A 141 -0.37 -9.20 11.60
C LEU A 141 -0.72 -9.26 10.10
N GLY A 142 -1.19 -10.43 9.64
CA GLY A 142 -1.64 -10.66 8.28
C GLY A 142 -2.74 -9.70 7.84
N ALA A 143 -3.61 -9.23 8.73
CA ALA A 143 -4.64 -8.24 8.37
C ALA A 143 -4.04 -6.89 7.97
N TYR A 144 -3.03 -6.40 8.70
CA TYR A 144 -2.30 -5.17 8.35
C TYR A 144 -1.52 -5.34 7.04
N LEU A 145 -0.84 -6.48 6.86
CA LEU A 145 -0.11 -6.79 5.64
C LEU A 145 -1.04 -6.90 4.42
N ILE A 146 -2.21 -7.54 4.55
CA ILE A 146 -3.24 -7.57 3.49
C ILE A 146 -3.69 -6.15 3.14
N SER A 147 -3.91 -5.29 4.16
CA SER A 147 -4.34 -3.91 3.99
C SER A 147 -3.31 -3.06 3.25
N ALA A 148 -2.01 -3.23 3.55
CA ALA A 148 -0.93 -2.47 2.93
C ALA A 148 -0.48 -3.04 1.58
N THR A 149 -0.84 -4.28 1.24
CA THR A 149 -0.36 -4.95 0.01
C THR A 149 -1.49 -5.36 -0.93
N SER A 150 -1.84 -6.65 -0.96
CA SER A 150 -2.76 -7.27 -1.92
C SER A 150 -4.06 -6.48 -2.14
N SER A 151 -4.68 -5.98 -1.08
CA SER A 151 -5.92 -5.18 -1.18
C SER A 151 -5.67 -3.74 -1.62
N HIS A 152 -4.53 -3.16 -1.25
CA HIS A 152 -4.15 -1.80 -1.64
C HIS A 152 -3.81 -1.72 -3.12
N TYR A 153 -3.07 -2.71 -3.64
CA TYR A 153 -2.76 -2.81 -5.08
C TYR A 153 -4.03 -3.00 -5.92
N ASP A 154 -5.00 -3.81 -5.45
CA ASP A 154 -6.29 -3.97 -6.13
C ASP A 154 -7.08 -2.65 -6.16
N TRP A 155 -7.09 -1.91 -5.05
CA TRP A 155 -7.69 -0.56 -5.02
C TRP A 155 -6.99 0.39 -6.00
N ALA A 156 -5.65 0.43 -5.99
CA ALA A 156 -4.87 1.33 -6.84
C ALA A 156 -5.14 1.07 -8.31
N LEU A 157 -5.08 -0.20 -8.74
CA LEU A 157 -5.36 -0.58 -10.12
C LEU A 157 -6.79 -0.22 -10.54
N LYS A 158 -7.78 -0.44 -9.67
CA LYS A 158 -9.17 -0.06 -9.94
C LYS A 158 -9.35 1.45 -10.08
N LEU A 159 -8.69 2.22 -9.21
CA LEU A 159 -8.73 3.68 -9.25
C LEU A 159 -8.13 4.19 -10.57
N ILE A 160 -6.92 3.74 -10.90
CA ILE A 160 -6.23 4.16 -12.13
C ILE A 160 -7.09 3.81 -13.36
N LYS A 161 -7.57 2.57 -13.47
CA LYS A 161 -8.42 2.15 -14.59
C LYS A 161 -9.71 2.97 -14.70
N LYS A 162 -10.33 3.29 -13.57
CA LYS A 162 -11.54 4.12 -13.54
C LYS A 162 -11.25 5.53 -14.06
N CYS A 163 -10.15 6.14 -13.64
CA CYS A 163 -9.77 7.47 -14.07
C CYS A 163 -9.36 7.49 -15.55
N GLN A 164 -8.55 6.52 -16.01
CA GLN A 164 -8.17 6.40 -17.43
C GLN A 164 -9.38 6.23 -18.35
N LYS A 165 -10.33 5.38 -17.97
CA LYS A 165 -11.57 5.21 -18.75
C LYS A 165 -12.42 6.50 -18.83
N ALA A 166 -12.32 7.38 -17.84
CA ALA A 166 -13.05 8.65 -17.85
C ALA A 166 -12.37 9.74 -18.71
N LEU A 167 -11.13 9.50 -19.14
CA LEU A 167 -10.35 10.40 -20.01
C LEU A 167 -10.42 10.00 -21.49
N ALA A 168 -10.82 8.75 -21.77
CA ALA A 168 -11.08 8.23 -23.12
C ALA A 168 -12.49 8.58 -23.60
#